data_AF-A0A1F6YUX0-F1
#
_entry.id   AF-A0A1F6YUX0-F1
#
_cell.length_a   1.000
_cell.length_b   1.000
_cell.length_c   1.000
_cell.angle_alpha   90.00
_cell.angle_beta   90.00
_cell.angle_gamma   90.00
#
_symmetry.space_group_name_H-M   'P 1'
#
loop_
_entity.id
_entity.type
_entity.pdbx_description
1 polymer ?
#
loop_
_entity_poly.entity_id
_entity_poly.type
_entity_poly.pdbx_seq_one_letter_code
_entity_poly.pdbx_strand_id
1 'polypeptide(L)'
;MSSGFLYAIGAAITWGLVYTIDQKILYNTPPITLLFFNSIITAVVILPFLFFDHSSLKALLISGKSNLTLVILSILLALLANFFIFSAIKNMGASSASIIEISYPFFCYIF
;
A
#
# COMPACT_ATOMS: atom_id res chain seq x y z
N MET A 1 2.85 -25.96 6.70
CA MET A 1 2.33 -24.58 6.74
C MET A 1 2.51 -24.00 5.34
N SER A 2 1.48 -23.39 4.75
CA SER A 2 1.58 -22.83 3.39
C SER A 2 2.54 -21.65 3.37
N SER A 3 3.26 -21.44 2.26
CA SER A 3 4.14 -20.28 2.06
C SER A 3 3.40 -18.95 2.27
N GLY A 4 2.09 -18.90 2.01
CA GLY A 4 1.24 -17.74 2.26
C GLY A 4 1.22 -17.27 3.72
N PHE A 5 1.35 -18.17 4.68
CA PHE A 5 1.38 -17.80 6.10
C PHE A 5 2.63 -16.97 6.45
N LEU A 6 3.78 -17.34 5.88
CA LEU A 6 5.03 -16.60 6.09
C LEU A 6 4.94 -15.20 5.48
N TYR A 7 4.38 -15.06 4.28
CA TYR A 7 4.17 -13.76 3.65
C TYR A 7 3.18 -12.89 4.44
N ALA A 8 2.12 -13.46 4.99
CA ALA A 8 1.15 -12.73 5.81
C ALA A 8 1.78 -12.20 7.12
N ILE A 9 2.58 -13.02 7.81
CA ILE A 9 3.34 -12.58 8.99
C ILE A 9 4.35 -11.48 8.61
N GLY A 10 5.09 -11.68 7.52
CA GLY A 10 6.04 -10.68 7.03
C GLY A 10 5.37 -9.35 6.74
N ALA A 11 4.20 -9.38 6.09
CA ALA A 11 3.39 -8.19 5.84
C ALA A 11 2.96 -7.50 7.15
N ALA A 12 2.46 -8.25 8.14
CA ALA A 12 2.03 -7.69 9.42
C ALA A 12 3.19 -7.00 10.17
N ILE A 13 4.37 -7.63 10.21
CA ILE A 13 5.57 -7.05 10.83
C ILE A 13 5.98 -5.77 10.09
N THR A 14 6.03 -5.82 8.76
CA THR A 14 6.49 -4.70 7.94
C THR A 14 5.53 -3.52 8.04
N TRP A 15 4.21 -3.75 8.01
CA TRP A 15 3.21 -2.69 8.22
C TRP A 15 3.31 -2.05 9.60
N GLY A 16 3.52 -2.84 10.66
CA GLY A 16 3.76 -2.31 11.99
C GLY A 16 4.99 -1.39 12.04
N LEU A 17 6.09 -1.82 11.41
CA LEU A 17 7.31 -1.00 11.32
C LEU A 17 7.05 0.30 10.52
N VAL A 18 6.41 0.20 9.36
CA VAL A 18 6.04 1.35 8.51
C VAL A 18 5.24 2.37 9.32
N TYR A 19 4.17 1.95 10.01
CA TYR A 19 3.33 2.89 10.76
C TYR A 19 4.07 3.59 11.91
N THR A 20 4.94 2.86 12.62
CA THR A 20 5.72 3.46 13.71
C THR A 20 6.75 4.48 13.20
N ILE A 21 7.31 4.27 12.01
CA ILE A 21 8.21 5.24 11.35
C ILE A 21 7.39 6.42 10.81
N ASP A 22 6.30 6.15 10.12
CA ASP A 22 5.42 7.17 9.53
C ASP A 22 4.89 8.12 10.59
N GLN A 23 4.51 7.61 11.77
CA GLN A 23 4.08 8.47 12.89
C GLN A 23 5.13 9.53 13.24
N LYS A 24 6.42 9.18 13.24
CA LYS A 24 7.50 10.13 13.53
C LYS A 24 7.64 11.19 12.43
N ILE A 25 7.47 10.80 11.17
CA ILE A 25 7.57 11.70 10.02
C ILE A 25 6.37 12.65 9.97
N LEU A 26 5.16 12.10 10.18
CA LEU A 26 3.88 12.80 10.13
C LEU A 26 3.69 13.84 11.24
N TYR A 27 4.49 13.75 12.32
CA TYR A 27 4.53 14.78 13.35
C TYR A 27 4.86 16.16 12.76
N ASN A 28 5.82 16.22 11.84
CA ASN A 28 6.27 17.47 11.21
C ASN A 28 5.78 17.63 9.76
N THR A 29 5.21 16.59 9.18
CA THR A 29 4.94 16.52 7.74
C THR A 29 3.44 16.29 7.47
N PRO A 30 2.84 16.94 6.45
CA PRO A 30 1.48 16.61 6.03
C PRO A 30 1.38 15.18 5.45
N PRO A 31 0.26 14.46 5.65
CA PRO A 31 0.04 13.12 5.09
C PRO A 31 0.24 13.04 3.57
N ILE A 32 -0.23 14.05 2.84
CA ILE A 32 -0.10 14.11 1.38
C ILE A 32 1.36 14.22 0.92
N THR A 33 2.20 14.92 1.70
CA THR A 33 3.63 15.06 1.39
C THR A 33 4.35 13.73 1.57
N LEU A 34 4.07 13.00 2.66
CA LEU A 34 4.61 11.66 2.85
C LEU A 34 4.14 10.70 1.74
N LEU A 35 2.86 10.74 1.38
CA LEU A 35 2.31 9.93 0.29
C LEU A 35 3.00 10.20 -1.05
N PHE A 36 3.25 11.47 -1.38
CA PHE A 36 3.96 11.86 -2.59
C PHE A 36 5.37 11.28 -2.64
N PHE A 37 6.16 11.45 -1.58
CA PHE A 37 7.53 10.92 -1.53
C PHE A 37 7.54 9.39 -1.54
N ASN A 38 6.64 8.73 -0.80
CA ASN A 38 6.50 7.27 -0.85
C ASN A 38 6.18 6.78 -2.25
N SER A 39 5.30 7.48 -2.98
CA SER A 39 4.95 7.13 -4.37
C SER A 39 6.15 7.28 -5.31
N ILE A 40 6.92 8.36 -5.19
CA ILE A 40 8.13 8.57 -6.01
C ILE A 40 9.19 7.52 -5.71
N ILE A 41 9.49 7.29 -4.44
CA ILE A 41 10.54 6.33 -4.05
C ILE A 41 10.13 4.93 -4.49
N THR A 42 8.87 4.54 -4.28
CA THR A 42 8.34 3.25 -4.73
C THR A 42 8.46 3.12 -6.25
N ALA A 43 8.07 4.15 -7.01
CA ALA A 43 8.20 4.13 -8.46
C ALA A 43 9.65 3.96 -8.90
N VAL A 44 10.59 4.75 -8.34
CA VAL A 44 12.01 4.68 -8.68
C VAL A 44 12.62 3.32 -8.33
N VAL A 45 12.25 2.73 -7.18
CA VAL A 45 12.76 1.43 -6.74
C VAL A 45 12.20 0.29 -7.57
N ILE A 46 10.91 0.32 -7.92
CA ILE A 46 10.24 -0.77 -8.64
C ILE A 46 10.51 -0.71 -10.16
N LEU A 47 10.76 0.47 -10.72
CA LEU A 47 10.95 0.66 -12.16
C LEU A 47 12.04 -0.25 -12.78
N PRO A 48 13.24 -0.44 -12.19
CA PRO A 48 14.24 -1.36 -12.73
C PRO A 48 13.74 -2.80 -12.84
N PHE A 49 13.01 -3.29 -11.83
CA PHE A 49 12.47 -4.66 -11.85
C PHE A 49 11.46 -4.86 -12.98
N LEU A 50 10.69 -3.82 -13.29
CA LEU A 50 9.76 -3.83 -14.42
C LEU A 50 10.48 -3.96 -15.76
N PHE A 51 11.68 -3.40 -15.90
CA PHE A 51 12.48 -3.54 -17.12
C PHE A 51 13.09 -4.93 -17.27
N PHE A 52 13.38 -5.65 -16.19
CA PHE A 52 13.89 -7.03 -16.27
C PHE A 52 12.81 -8.06 -16.53
N ASP A 53 11.53 -7.75 -16.26
CA ASP A 53 10.38 -8.62 -16.51
C ASP A 53 9.56 -8.17 -17.73
N HIS A 54 10.13 -8.40 -18.92
CA HIS A 54 9.50 -8.04 -20.19
C HIS A 54 8.19 -8.82 -20.49
N SER A 55 7.96 -9.97 -19.85
CA SER A 55 6.77 -10.80 -20.04
C SER A 55 5.52 -10.21 -19.39
N SER A 56 5.66 -9.70 -18.17
CA SER A 56 4.52 -9.29 -17.34
C SER A 56 3.85 -8.00 -17.82
N LEU A 57 4.64 -7.05 -18.32
CA LEU A 57 4.13 -5.79 -18.88
C LEU A 57 3.30 -6.02 -20.15
N LYS A 58 3.80 -6.88 -21.05
CA LYS A 58 3.07 -7.28 -22.25
C LYS A 58 1.79 -8.02 -21.89
N ALA A 59 1.83 -8.92 -20.92
CA ALA A 59 0.63 -9.63 -20.47
C ALA A 59 -0.45 -8.65 -19.99
N LEU A 60 -0.12 -7.67 -19.15
CA LEU A 60 -1.05 -6.64 -18.69
C LEU A 60 -1.66 -5.82 -19.84
N LEU A 61 -0.85 -5.42 -20.83
CA LEU A 61 -1.31 -4.64 -21.98
C LEU A 61 -2.15 -5.46 -22.98
N ILE A 62 -1.84 -6.74 -23.13
CA ILE A 62 -2.56 -7.67 -24.03
C ILE A 62 -3.90 -8.12 -23.42
N SER A 63 -4.01 -8.11 -22.08
CA SER A 63 -5.19 -8.58 -21.33
C SER A 63 -6.45 -7.70 -21.49
N GLY A 64 -6.42 -6.68 -22.34
CA GLY A 64 -7.59 -5.89 -22.76
C GLY A 64 -7.95 -4.72 -21.83
N LYS A 65 -8.90 -3.88 -22.27
CA LYS A 65 -9.32 -2.64 -21.57
C LYS A 65 -9.84 -2.88 -20.14
N SER A 66 -10.50 -4.01 -19.89
CA SER A 66 -11.08 -4.34 -18.58
C SER A 66 -10.03 -4.51 -17.48
N ASN A 67 -8.90 -5.16 -17.78
CA ASN A 67 -7.82 -5.33 -16.81
C ASN A 67 -7.11 -4.02 -16.51
N LEU A 68 -6.95 -3.14 -17.50
CA LEU A 68 -6.37 -1.81 -17.29
C LEU A 68 -7.26 -0.95 -16.38
N THR A 69 -8.59 -1.00 -16.55
CA THR A 69 -9.52 -0.30 -15.66
C THR A 69 -9.41 -0.78 -14.22
N LEU A 70 -9.32 -2.09 -13.99
CA LEU A 70 -9.15 -2.65 -12.64
C LEU A 70 -7.82 -2.25 -12.01
N VAL A 71 -6.73 -2.22 -12.78
CA VAL A 71 -5.42 -1.74 -12.31
C VAL A 71 -5.49 -0.27 -11.89
N ILE A 72 -6.07 0.59 -12.73
CA ILE A 72 -6.23 2.02 -12.42
C ILE A 72 -7.08 2.19 -11.16
N LEU A 73 -8.20 1.47 -11.05
CA LEU A 73 -9.07 1.53 -9.89
C LEU A 73 -8.34 1.09 -8.61
N SER A 74 -7.57 0.01 -8.68
CA SER A 74 -6.75 -0.49 -7.57
C SER A 74 -5.71 0.54 -7.12
N ILE A 75 -5.02 1.21 -8.05
CA ILE A 75 -4.05 2.27 -7.74
C ILE A 75 -4.75 3.45 -7.03
N LEU A 76 -5.90 3.89 -7.53
CA LEU A 76 -6.65 4.99 -6.92
C LEU A 76 -7.14 4.64 -5.51
N LEU A 77 -7.64 3.42 -5.31
CA LEU A 77 -8.06 2.94 -4.00
C LEU A 77 -6.87 2.81 -3.04
N ALA A 78 -5.72 2.33 -3.51
CA ALA A 78 -4.50 2.24 -2.71
C ALA A 78 -3.98 3.62 -2.30
N LEU A 79 -3.99 4.61 -3.20
CA LEU A 79 -3.64 5.99 -2.88
C LEU A 79 -4.57 6.58 -1.82
N LEU A 80 -5.88 6.34 -1.97
CA LEU A 80 -6.88 6.82 -1.03
C LEU A 80 -6.75 6.14 0.35
N ALA A 81 -6.51 4.83 0.38
CA ALA A 81 -6.25 4.08 1.61
C ALA A 81 -5.00 4.59 2.34
N ASN A 82 -3.89 4.79 1.61
CA ASN A 82 -2.66 5.34 2.19
C ASN A 82 -2.87 6.76 2.72
N PHE A 83 -3.63 7.59 2.02
CA PHE A 83 -3.99 8.92 2.51
C PHE A 83 -4.77 8.85 3.83
N PHE A 84 -5.76 7.97 3.93
CA PHE A 84 -6.55 7.81 5.15
C PHE A 84 -5.74 7.25 6.32
N ILE A 85 -4.91 6.22 6.10
CA ILE A 85 -4.11 5.65 7.19
C ILE A 85 -3.04 6.64 7.67
N PHE A 86 -2.37 7.37 6.79
CA PHE A 86 -1.43 8.42 7.21
C PHE A 86 -2.14 9.54 7.97
N SER A 87 -3.33 9.93 7.53
CA SER A 87 -4.15 10.91 8.25
C SER A 87 -4.57 10.39 9.63
N ALA A 88 -4.96 9.12 9.75
CA ALA A 88 -5.28 8.51 11.03
C ALA A 88 -4.05 8.48 11.95
N ILE A 89 -2.92 7.94 11.47
CA ILE A 89 -1.66 7.87 12.22
C ILE A 89 -1.25 9.25 12.74
N LYS A 90 -1.36 10.29 11.91
CA LYS A 90 -1.05 11.67 12.33
C LYS A 90 -1.92 12.16 13.48
N ASN A 91 -3.21 11.83 13.48
CA ASN A 91 -4.19 12.38 14.43
C ASN A 91 -4.34 11.54 15.72
N MET A 92 -4.17 10.21 15.66
CA MET A 92 -4.40 9.31 16.79
C MET A 92 -3.22 8.39 17.12
N GLY A 93 -2.14 8.44 16.34
CA GLY A 93 -0.98 7.55 16.46
C GLY A 93 -1.16 6.22 15.74
N ALA A 94 -0.04 5.57 15.47
CA ALA A 94 0.11 4.30 14.77
C ALA A 94 -0.60 3.14 15.47
N SER A 95 -0.44 3.01 16.79
CA SER A 95 -1.07 1.93 17.54
C SER A 95 -2.60 1.99 17.43
N SER A 96 -3.20 3.15 17.73
CA SER A 96 -4.65 3.35 17.66
C SER A 96 -5.18 3.17 16.23
N ALA A 97 -4.50 3.75 15.24
CA ALA A 97 -4.89 3.64 13.83
C ALA A 97 -4.84 2.17 13.34
N SER A 98 -3.78 1.44 13.67
CA SER A 98 -3.60 0.04 13.24
C SER A 98 -4.64 -0.92 13.84
N ILE A 99 -5.06 -0.69 15.09
CA ILE A 99 -6.12 -1.49 15.73
C ILE A 99 -7.46 -1.32 15.00
N ILE A 100 -7.77 -0.11 14.54
CA ILE A 100 -8.99 0.13 13.76
C ILE A 100 -8.84 -0.48 12.36
N GLU A 101 -7.68 -0.29 11.73
CA GLU A 101 -7.42 -0.77 10.37
C GLU A 101 -7.50 -2.29 10.26
N ILE A 102 -7.05 -3.06 11.26
CA ILE A 102 -7.08 -4.53 11.24
C ILE A 102 -8.51 -5.12 11.12
N SER A 103 -9.55 -4.28 11.15
CA SER A 103 -10.92 -4.65 10.79
C SER A 103 -11.14 -4.89 9.29
N TYR A 104 -10.19 -4.58 8.41
CA TYR A 104 -10.30 -4.80 6.96
C TYR A 104 -10.72 -6.22 6.52
N PRO A 105 -10.41 -7.33 7.23
CA PRO A 105 -10.89 -8.66 6.84
C PRO A 105 -12.41 -8.77 6.81
N PHE A 106 -13.12 -7.99 7.63
CA PHE A 106 -14.58 -7.90 7.57
C PHE A 106 -15.05 -7.32 6.22
N PHE A 107 -14.39 -6.26 5.75
CA PHE A 107 -14.72 -5.64 4.47
C PHE A 107 -14.32 -6.54 3.29
N CYS A 108 -13.21 -7.26 3.38
CA CYS A 108 -12.82 -8.25 2.38
C CYS A 108 -13.83 -9.40 2.23
N TYR A 109 -14.61 -9.71 3.26
CA TYR A 109 -15.68 -10.71 3.17
C TYR A 109 -16.95 -10.16 2.47
N ILE A 110 -17.16 -8.84 2.51
CA ILE A 110 -18.35 -8.18 1.95
C ILE A 110 -18.20 -7.89 0.45
N PHE A 111 -16.99 -7.53 0.00
CA PHE A 111 -16.69 -7.19 -1.39
C PHE A 111 -16.44 -8.42 -2.25
#